data_AF-A0A4R2ET82-F1
#
_entry.id   AF-A0A4R2ET82-F1
#
_cell.length_a   1.000
_cell.length_b   1.000
_cell.length_c   1.000
_cell.angle_alpha   90.00
_cell.angle_beta   90.00
_cell.angle_gamma   90.00
#
_symmetry.space_group_name_H-M   'P 1'
#
loop_
_entity.id
_entity.type
_entity.pdbx_description
1 polymer ?
#
loop_
_entity_poly.entity_id
_entity_poly.type
_entity_poly.pdbx_seq_one_letter_code
_entity_poly.pdbx_strand_id
1 'polypeptide(L)'
;MKVKIPREPFKMGVLGESILAKHTADGASSIISVLVKDDVKVSVANLNTLTKRAEELRRQSELATEQRDQEAKKVEQFLRSVRDVVNANFPDQPKKLTEYGFEVDETTAKAAPKK
;
A
#
# COMPACT_ATOMS: atom_id res chain seq x y z
N MET A 1 -19.80 33.72 -14.59
CA MET A 1 -19.31 32.39 -15.03
C MET A 1 -18.06 32.05 -14.22
N LYS A 2 -17.94 30.84 -13.66
CA LYS A 2 -16.73 30.41 -12.91
C LYS A 2 -16.08 29.24 -13.65
N VAL A 3 -14.80 29.39 -13.99
CA VAL A 3 -14.01 28.31 -14.60
C VAL A 3 -13.47 27.41 -13.49
N LYS A 4 -13.66 26.09 -13.60
CA LYS A 4 -13.18 25.10 -12.62
C LYS A 4 -11.84 24.55 -13.08
N ILE A 5 -10.79 24.80 -12.29
CA ILE A 5 -9.48 24.16 -12.47
C ILE A 5 -9.47 22.88 -11.63
N PRO A 6 -9.18 21.70 -12.21
CA PRO A 6 -9.07 20.47 -11.45
C PRO A 6 -7.97 20.55 -10.38
N ARG A 7 -8.21 19.96 -9.20
CA ARG A 7 -7.20 19.85 -8.12
C ARG A 7 -6.50 18.49 -8.10
N GLU A 8 -7.10 17.50 -8.77
CA GLU A 8 -6.56 16.15 -8.85
C GLU A 8 -5.41 16.11 -9.87
N PRO A 9 -4.23 15.57 -9.52
CA PRO A 9 -3.05 15.53 -10.39
C PRO A 9 -3.31 14.95 -11.78
N PHE A 10 -4.06 13.83 -11.85
CA PHE A 10 -4.44 13.20 -13.11
C PHE A 10 -5.23 14.14 -14.02
N LYS A 11 -6.33 14.72 -13.50
CA LYS A 11 -7.19 15.64 -14.26
C LYS A 11 -6.46 16.94 -14.63
N MET A 12 -5.53 17.39 -13.79
CA MET A 12 -4.70 18.55 -14.06
C MET A 12 -3.73 18.30 -15.21
N GLY A 13 -3.08 17.13 -15.22
CA GLY A 13 -2.20 16.70 -16.30
C GLY A 13 -2.92 16.51 -17.64
N VAL A 14 -4.12 15.92 -17.64
CA VAL A 14 -4.99 15.79 -18.84
C VAL A 14 -5.40 17.16 -19.39
N LEU A 15 -5.78 18.09 -18.51
CA LEU A 15 -6.11 19.46 -18.91
C LEU A 15 -4.89 20.17 -19.49
N GLY A 16 -3.71 20.00 -18.88
CA GLY A 16 -2.44 20.54 -19.38
C GLY A 16 -2.11 20.04 -20.78
N GLU A 17 -2.21 18.73 -21.03
CA GLU A 17 -2.01 18.15 -22.36
C GLU A 17 -2.98 18.72 -23.39
N SER A 18 -4.26 18.86 -23.03
CA SER A 18 -5.29 19.41 -23.91
C SER A 18 -4.98 20.85 -24.31
N ILE A 19 -4.52 21.67 -23.36
CA ILE A 19 -4.12 23.07 -23.60
C ILE A 19 -2.89 23.13 -24.50
N LEU A 20 -1.87 22.30 -24.25
CA LEU A 20 -0.66 22.22 -25.09
C LEU A 20 -0.96 21.72 -26.51
N ALA A 21 -1.87 20.77 -26.66
CA ALA A 21 -2.35 20.29 -27.95
C ALA A 21 -3.06 21.40 -28.73
N LYS A 22 -3.93 22.17 -28.05
CA LYS A 22 -4.60 23.33 -28.66
C LYS A 22 -3.59 24.42 -29.07
N HIS A 23 -2.64 24.75 -28.19
CA HIS A 23 -1.55 25.67 -28.53
C HIS A 23 -0.78 25.24 -29.78
N THR A 24 -0.44 23.95 -29.86
CA THR A 24 0.27 23.37 -31.00
C THR A 24 -0.56 23.46 -32.28
N ALA A 25 -1.87 23.18 -32.21
CA ALA A 25 -2.79 23.28 -33.33
C ALA A 25 -2.99 24.74 -33.81
N ASP A 26 -2.99 25.70 -32.89
CA ASP A 26 -3.12 27.13 -33.20
C ASP A 26 -1.82 27.74 -33.75
N GLY A 27 -0.66 27.11 -33.48
CA GLY A 27 0.64 27.57 -33.96
C GLY A 27 0.91 29.03 -33.63
N ALA A 28 1.30 29.82 -34.65
CA ALA A 28 1.60 31.24 -34.49
C ALA A 28 0.39 32.10 -34.06
N SER A 29 -0.84 31.61 -34.25
CA SER A 29 -2.06 32.31 -33.82
C SER A 29 -2.40 32.10 -32.35
N SER A 30 -1.62 31.26 -31.64
CA SER A 30 -1.89 30.95 -30.25
C SER A 30 -1.62 32.13 -29.32
N ILE A 31 -2.68 32.65 -28.71
CA ILE A 31 -2.62 33.76 -27.75
C ILE A 31 -1.93 33.40 -26.43
N ILE A 32 -1.71 32.11 -26.16
CA ILE A 32 -1.05 31.62 -24.94
C ILE A 32 0.44 31.30 -25.13
N SER A 33 1.03 31.63 -26.28
CA SER A 33 2.45 31.37 -26.60
C SER A 33 3.43 31.89 -25.54
N VAL A 34 3.15 33.04 -24.93
CA VAL A 34 3.96 33.64 -23.85
C VAL A 34 4.01 32.77 -22.59
N LEU A 35 2.99 31.93 -22.37
CA LEU A 35 2.88 31.05 -21.21
C LEU A 35 3.40 29.64 -21.48
N VAL A 36 3.40 29.19 -22.74
CA VAL A 36 3.80 27.83 -23.15
C VAL A 36 5.32 27.77 -23.36
N LYS A 37 6.05 27.89 -22.26
CA LYS A 37 7.49 27.71 -22.21
C LYS A 37 7.85 26.22 -22.11
N ASP A 38 9.10 25.88 -22.42
CA ASP A 38 9.54 24.48 -22.45
C ASP A 38 9.52 23.81 -21.06
N ASP A 39 9.80 24.55 -20.00
CA ASP A 39 9.67 24.10 -18.61
C ASP A 39 8.23 23.69 -18.26
N VAL A 40 7.23 24.42 -18.75
CA VAL A 40 5.81 24.08 -18.57
C VAL A 40 5.46 22.79 -19.32
N LYS A 41 5.93 22.63 -20.56
CA LYS A 41 5.72 21.38 -21.33
C LYS A 41 6.32 20.18 -20.60
N VAL A 42 7.55 20.31 -20.11
CA VAL A 42 8.22 19.30 -19.30
C VAL A 42 7.46 19.01 -18.01
N SER A 43 6.96 20.03 -17.33
CA SER A 43 6.20 19.86 -16.08
C SER A 43 4.89 19.10 -16.29
N VAL A 44 4.15 19.39 -17.38
CA VAL A 44 2.94 18.65 -17.75
C VAL A 44 3.27 17.18 -18.04
N ALA A 45 4.30 16.91 -18.84
CA ALA A 45 4.73 15.55 -19.16
C ALA A 45 5.18 14.76 -17.92
N ASN A 46 5.92 15.43 -17.01
CA ASN A 46 6.36 14.86 -15.74
C ASN A 46 5.18 14.53 -14.83
N LEU A 47 4.20 15.43 -14.71
CA LEU A 47 3.00 15.21 -13.91
C LEU A 47 2.25 13.93 -14.36
N ASN A 48 2.09 13.74 -15.68
CA ASN A 48 1.42 12.56 -16.22
C ASN A 48 2.22 11.28 -15.97
N THR A 49 3.55 11.33 -16.16
CA THR A 49 4.44 10.20 -15.90
C THR A 49 4.41 9.80 -14.42
N LEU A 50 4.52 10.77 -13.53
CA LEU A 50 4.51 10.54 -12.09
C LEU A 50 3.15 10.04 -11.61
N THR A 51 2.05 10.53 -12.18
CA THR A 51 0.70 10.06 -11.85
C THR A 51 0.53 8.58 -12.20
N LYS A 52 0.91 8.18 -13.42
CA LYS A 52 0.87 6.76 -13.85
C LYS A 52 1.75 5.88 -12.95
N ARG A 53 2.95 6.36 -12.60
CA ARG A 53 3.87 5.64 -11.72
C ARG A 53 3.29 5.49 -10.31
N ALA A 54 2.62 6.51 -9.79
CA ALA A 54 2.00 6.45 -8.47
C ALA A 54 0.87 5.41 -8.41
N GLU A 55 0.03 5.34 -9.45
CA GLU A 55 -1.01 4.31 -9.56
C GLU A 55 -0.44 2.90 -9.62
N GLU A 56 0.62 2.70 -10.42
CA GLU A 56 1.28 1.40 -10.53
C GLU A 56 1.92 0.98 -9.20
N LEU A 57 2.64 1.88 -8.53
CA LEU A 57 3.23 1.60 -7.22
C LEU A 57 2.17 1.26 -6.17
N ARG A 58 1.03 1.96 -6.22
CA ARG A 58 -0.10 1.64 -5.34
C ARG A 58 -0.60 0.21 -5.60
N ARG A 59 -0.80 -0.17 -6.86
CA ARG A 59 -1.22 -1.53 -7.23
C ARG A 59 -0.22 -2.58 -6.75
N GLN A 60 1.07 -2.35 -6.96
CA GLN A 60 2.13 -3.25 -6.50
C GLN A 60 2.14 -3.39 -4.98
N SER A 61 1.92 -2.30 -4.26
CA SER A 61 1.83 -2.33 -2.80
C SER A 61 0.62 -3.13 -2.30
N GLU A 62 -0.53 -3.01 -2.96
CA GLU A 62 -1.74 -3.79 -2.65
C GLU A 62 -1.48 -5.30 -2.87
N LEU A 63 -0.88 -5.67 -4.00
CA LEU A 63 -0.51 -7.07 -4.31
C LEU A 63 0.51 -7.65 -3.31
N ALA A 64 1.55 -6.89 -2.97
CA ALA A 64 2.54 -7.32 -1.99
C ALA A 64 1.93 -7.52 -0.60
N THR A 65 0.97 -6.66 -0.23
CA THR A 65 0.23 -6.79 1.04
C THR A 65 -0.61 -8.06 1.05
N GLU A 66 -1.32 -8.34 -0.04
CA GLU A 66 -2.13 -9.55 -0.17
C GLU A 66 -1.26 -10.82 -0.08
N GLN A 67 -0.13 -10.85 -0.80
CA GLN A 67 0.82 -11.97 -0.74
C GLN A 67 1.38 -12.19 0.67
N ARG A 68 1.80 -11.10 1.34
CA ARG A 68 2.26 -11.15 2.72
C ARG A 68 1.20 -11.76 3.64
N ASP A 69 -0.05 -11.33 3.52
CA ASP A 69 -1.14 -11.78 4.38
C ASP A 69 -1.51 -13.25 4.11
N GLN A 70 -1.40 -13.71 2.86
CA GLN A 70 -1.56 -15.12 2.52
C GLN A 70 -0.45 -15.99 3.15
N GLU A 71 0.81 -15.56 3.05
CA GLU A 71 1.93 -16.28 3.66
C GLU A 71 1.87 -16.25 5.19
N ALA A 72 1.49 -15.12 5.79
CA ALA A 72 1.32 -15.00 7.23
C ALA A 72 0.31 -16.03 7.78
N LYS A 73 -0.79 -16.28 7.07
CA LYS A 73 -1.78 -17.31 7.46
C LYS A 73 -1.19 -18.72 7.45
N LYS A 74 -0.37 -19.05 6.46
CA LYS A 74 0.30 -20.36 6.39
C LYS A 74 1.28 -20.53 7.54
N VAL A 75 2.07 -19.49 7.82
CA VAL A 75 3.01 -19.48 8.95
C VAL A 75 2.27 -19.59 10.28
N GLU A 76 1.16 -18.87 10.46
CA GLU A 76 0.34 -18.95 11.67
C GLU A 76 -0.19 -20.39 11.89
N GLN A 77 -0.70 -21.02 10.83
CA GLN A 77 -1.18 -22.40 10.90
C GLN A 77 -0.04 -23.36 11.28
N PHE A 78 1.14 -23.21 10.68
CA PHE A 78 2.32 -23.99 11.06
C PHE A 78 2.69 -23.80 12.54
N LEU A 79 2.75 -22.56 13.02
CA LEU A 79 3.06 -22.27 14.43
C LEU A 79 2.04 -22.89 15.38
N ARG A 80 0.74 -22.83 15.04
CA ARG A 80 -0.33 -23.51 15.81
C ARG A 80 -0.12 -25.02 15.83
N SER A 81 0.17 -25.63 14.70
CA SER A 81 0.44 -27.08 14.61
C SER A 81 1.65 -27.49 15.46
N VAL A 82 2.73 -26.70 15.45
CA VAL A 82 3.90 -26.95 16.31
C VAL A 82 3.50 -26.91 17.78
N ARG A 83 2.79 -25.85 18.21
CA ARG A 83 2.31 -25.73 19.60
C ARG A 83 1.45 -26.92 20.00
N ASP A 84 0.52 -27.33 19.15
CA ASP A 84 -0.42 -28.41 19.45
C ASP A 84 0.30 -29.76 19.55
N VAL A 85 1.29 -30.02 18.69
CA VAL A 85 2.15 -31.22 18.77
C VAL A 85 2.98 -31.24 20.05
N VAL A 86 3.59 -30.11 20.44
CA VAL A 86 4.38 -30.04 21.67
C VAL A 86 3.49 -30.28 22.89
N ASN A 87 2.31 -29.66 22.95
CA ASN A 87 1.34 -29.87 24.02
C ASN A 87 0.83 -31.32 24.09
N ALA A 88 0.60 -31.97 22.94
CA ALA A 88 0.14 -33.36 22.91
C ALA A 88 1.21 -34.33 23.46
N ASN A 89 2.50 -34.05 23.23
CA ASN A 89 3.60 -34.88 23.73
C ASN A 89 3.99 -34.55 25.19
N PHE A 90 3.75 -33.31 25.62
CA PHE A 90 4.18 -32.81 26.94
C PHE A 90 3.05 -32.02 27.64
N PRO A 91 1.90 -32.65 27.95
CA PRO A 91 0.68 -31.95 28.38
C PRO A 91 0.84 -31.15 29.68
N ASP A 92 1.64 -31.65 30.63
CA ASP A 92 1.86 -31.01 31.94
C ASP A 92 3.16 -30.19 32.02
N GLN A 93 3.85 -29.98 30.88
CA GLN A 93 5.14 -29.29 30.84
C GLN A 93 5.11 -28.09 29.88
N PRO A 94 4.38 -27.01 30.23
CA PRO A 94 4.29 -25.82 29.39
C PRO A 94 5.64 -25.16 29.10
N LYS A 95 6.64 -25.36 29.97
CA LYS A 95 8.03 -24.95 29.74
C LYS A 95 8.62 -25.50 28.43
N LYS A 96 8.14 -26.66 27.95
CA LYS A 96 8.58 -27.21 26.67
C LYS A 96 8.26 -26.27 25.50
N LEU A 97 7.14 -25.55 25.52
CA LEU A 97 6.83 -24.56 24.49
C LEU A 97 7.82 -23.38 24.49
N THR A 98 8.31 -22.96 25.67
CA THR A 98 9.30 -21.89 25.77
C THR A 98 10.65 -22.26 25.16
N GLU A 99 11.01 -23.56 25.14
CA GLU A 99 12.21 -24.06 24.44
C GLU A 99 12.11 -23.86 22.91
N TYR A 100 10.89 -23.80 22.36
CA TYR A 100 10.62 -23.49 20.95
C TYR A 100 10.39 -21.99 20.70
N GLY A 101 10.60 -21.14 21.69
CA GLY A 101 10.47 -19.68 21.58
C GLY A 101 9.04 -19.15 21.71
N PHE A 102 8.07 -19.98 22.13
CA PHE A 102 6.75 -19.47 22.50
C PHE A 102 6.82 -18.75 23.85
N GLU A 103 6.22 -17.57 23.92
CA GLU A 103 5.93 -16.93 25.20
C GLU A 103 4.74 -17.64 25.84
N VAL A 104 4.89 -18.04 27.10
CA VAL A 104 3.85 -18.72 27.89
C VAL A 104 3.55 -17.88 29.12
N ASP A 105 2.38 -17.25 29.15
CA ASP A 105 1.89 -16.54 30.33
C ASP A 105 1.36 -17.53 31.37
N GLU A 106 2.12 -17.74 32.45
CA GLU A 106 1.68 -18.51 33.62
C GLU A 106 0.75 -17.68 34.52
N THR A 107 -0.36 -17.14 33.99
CA THR A 107 -1.46 -16.74 34.89
C THR A 107 -2.14 -18.00 35.39
N THR A 108 -1.57 -18.59 36.44
CA THR A 108 -2.17 -19.69 37.18
C THR A 108 -3.61 -19.31 37.56
N ALA A 109 -4.58 -20.01 36.98
CA ALA A 109 -5.92 -20.06 37.52
C ALA A 109 -5.80 -20.63 38.94
N LYS A 110 -5.74 -19.74 39.94
CA LYS A 110 -5.72 -20.08 41.37
C LYS A 110 -6.77 -21.14 41.63
N ALA A 111 -6.33 -22.27 42.16
CA ALA A 111 -7.16 -23.36 42.61
C ALA A 111 -8.37 -22.83 43.40
N ALA A 112 -9.58 -23.14 42.92
CA ALA A 112 -10.79 -22.89 43.69
C ALA A 112 -10.70 -23.65 45.02
N PRO A 113 -10.99 -23.01 46.18
CA PRO A 113 -10.93 -23.68 47.47
C PRO A 113 -12.02 -24.76 47.51
N LYS A 114 -11.63 -25.99 47.84
CA LYS A 114 -12.58 -27.07 48.13
C LYS A 114 -13.36 -26.69 49.39
N LYS A 115 -14.69 -26.71 49.29
CA LYS A 115 -15.62 -26.63 50.43
C LYS A 115 -15.53 -27.87 51.30
#